data_AF-S9SR94-F1
#
_entry.id   AF-S9SR94-F1
#
_cell.length_a   1.000
_cell.length_b   1.000
_cell.length_c   1.000
_cell.angle_alpha   90.00
_cell.angle_beta   90.00
_cell.angle_gamma   90.00
#
_symmetry.space_group_name_H-M   'P 1'
#
loop_
_entity.id
_entity.type
_entity.pdbx_description
1 polymer ?
#
loop_
_entity_poly.entity_id
_entity_poly.type
_entity_poly.pdbx_seq_one_letter_code
_entity_poly.pdbx_strand_id
1 'polypeptide(L)'
;MTYATAVEYDRYGDDLIPTDKVEKALGRASDQIDRLTYNRIVACGFDNLTPFQRTNVTKAVCQQADFVFKYGDYLTMPLSGYSAGSTSMTFKATTGAGGVQTTEVVLDLLMPTGLTNRGLC
;
A
#
# COMPACT_ATOMS: atom_id res chain seq x y z
N MET A 1 -3.61 8.74 9.86
CA MET A 1 -3.96 9.97 9.10
C MET A 1 -4.10 9.56 7.66
N THR A 2 -5.07 10.07 6.91
CA THR A 2 -5.21 9.73 5.48
C THR A 2 -4.23 10.55 4.64
N TYR A 3 -3.36 9.89 3.87
CA TYR A 3 -2.37 10.55 3.00
C TYR A 3 -2.83 10.73 1.55
N ALA A 4 -4.02 10.24 1.24
CA ALA A 4 -4.65 10.37 -0.06
C ALA A 4 -6.14 10.69 0.10
N THR A 5 -6.65 11.52 -0.81
CA THR A 5 -8.06 11.89 -0.94
C THR A 5 -8.73 11.12 -2.08
N ALA A 6 -10.06 11.14 -2.13
CA ALA A 6 -10.81 10.51 -3.23
C ALA A 6 -10.43 11.10 -4.61
N VAL A 7 -10.10 12.40 -4.67
CA VAL A 7 -9.66 13.06 -5.91
C VAL A 7 -8.29 12.56 -6.37
N GLU A 8 -7.38 12.28 -5.44
CA GLU A 8 -6.07 11.71 -5.77
C GLU A 8 -6.17 10.23 -6.14
N TYR A 9 -7.16 9.53 -5.57
CA TYR A 9 -7.46 8.15 -5.95
C TYR A 9 -7.99 8.06 -7.38
N ASP A 10 -8.91 8.93 -7.79
CA ASP A 10 -9.38 9.05 -9.19
C ASP A 10 -8.21 9.30 -10.18
N ARG A 11 -7.12 9.93 -9.71
CA ARG A 11 -5.95 10.23 -10.55
C ARG A 11 -4.90 9.11 -10.62
N TYR A 12 -4.77 8.29 -9.57
CA TYR A 12 -3.64 7.37 -9.39
C TYR A 12 -4.04 5.92 -9.05
N GLY A 13 -5.29 5.68 -8.70
CA GLY A 13 -5.86 4.35 -8.48
C GLY A 13 -6.48 3.78 -9.75
N ASP A 14 -6.96 2.54 -9.64
CA ASP A 14 -7.55 1.78 -10.75
C ASP A 14 -9.10 1.84 -10.78
N ASP A 15 -9.72 2.77 -10.02
CA ASP A 15 -11.18 2.93 -9.88
C ASP A 15 -11.93 1.64 -9.50
N LEU A 16 -11.25 0.74 -8.78
CA LEU A 16 -11.80 -0.55 -8.36
C LEU A 16 -12.74 -0.41 -7.14
N ILE A 17 -12.51 0.62 -6.33
CA ILE A 17 -13.20 0.81 -5.05
C ILE A 17 -14.41 1.74 -5.26
N PRO A 18 -15.63 1.35 -4.84
CA PRO A 18 -16.79 2.22 -4.95
C PRO A 18 -16.65 3.45 -4.05
N THR A 19 -17.11 4.61 -4.51
CA THR A 19 -16.91 5.94 -3.90
C THR A 19 -17.28 5.97 -2.41
N ASP A 20 -18.35 5.28 -2.00
CA ASP A 20 -18.79 5.21 -0.60
C ASP A 20 -17.81 4.48 0.34
N LYS A 21 -16.88 3.69 -0.23
CA LYS A 21 -15.88 2.91 0.51
C LYS A 21 -14.46 3.42 0.32
N VAL A 22 -14.22 4.32 -0.65
CA VAL A 22 -12.89 4.84 -0.98
C VAL A 22 -12.21 5.46 0.23
N GLU A 23 -12.87 6.37 0.95
CA GLU A 23 -12.25 7.05 2.10
C GLU A 23 -11.79 6.07 3.19
N LYS A 24 -12.62 5.07 3.49
CA LYS A 24 -12.29 4.03 4.48
C LYS A 24 -11.16 3.13 4.01
N ALA A 25 -11.12 2.80 2.71
CA ALA A 25 -10.05 2.00 2.12
C ALA A 25 -8.72 2.76 2.12
N LEU A 26 -8.72 4.04 1.73
CA LEU A 26 -7.55 4.92 1.77
C LEU A 26 -7.04 5.11 3.19
N GLY A 27 -7.92 5.21 4.18
CA GLY A 27 -7.53 5.25 5.59
C GLY A 27 -6.76 4.01 6.03
N ARG A 28 -7.31 2.82 5.73
CA ARG A 28 -6.63 1.54 6.03
C ARG A 28 -5.31 1.39 5.29
N ALA A 29 -5.26 1.78 4.03
CA ALA A 29 -4.05 1.75 3.22
C ALA A 29 -3.00 2.73 3.77
N SER A 30 -3.40 3.90 4.25
CA SER A 30 -2.49 4.86 4.90
C SER A 30 -1.85 4.27 6.15
N ASP A 31 -2.62 3.63 7.02
CA ASP A 31 -2.08 2.95 8.22
C ASP A 31 -1.09 1.83 7.85
N GLN A 32 -1.31 1.15 6.72
CA GLN A 32 -0.39 0.14 6.20
C GLN A 32 0.90 0.75 5.64
N ILE A 33 0.80 1.88 4.95
CA ILE A 33 1.95 2.63 4.44
C ILE A 33 2.80 3.18 5.60
N ASP A 34 2.19 3.59 6.70
CA ASP A 34 2.91 3.94 7.91
C ASP A 34 3.74 2.76 8.42
N ARG A 35 3.15 1.58 8.51
CA ARG A 35 3.90 0.37 8.91
C ARG A 35 5.01 0.02 7.92
N LEU A 36 4.76 0.15 6.62
CA LEU A 36 5.75 -0.08 5.56
C LEU A 36 6.92 0.92 5.61
N THR A 37 6.69 2.11 6.14
CA THR A 37 7.70 3.16 6.33
C THR A 37 8.24 3.24 7.76
N TYR A 38 8.02 2.20 8.58
CA TYR A 38 8.44 2.14 9.98
C TYR A 38 7.91 3.32 10.84
N ASN A 39 6.73 3.83 10.50
CA ASN A 39 6.07 5.00 11.08
C ASN A 39 6.89 6.30 10.97
N ARG A 40 7.82 6.38 10.01
CA ARG A 40 8.63 7.60 9.80
C ARG A 40 7.79 8.79 9.35
N ILE A 41 6.76 8.55 8.54
CA ILE A 41 5.85 9.61 8.09
C ILE A 41 5.14 10.24 9.30
N VAL A 42 4.70 9.41 10.26
CA VAL A 42 4.10 9.89 11.52
C VAL A 42 5.10 10.67 12.36
N ALA A 43 6.36 10.21 12.44
CA ALA A 43 7.40 10.88 13.24
C ALA A 43 7.83 12.23 12.64
N CYS A 44 8.04 12.29 11.32
CA CYS A 44 8.45 13.50 10.64
C CYS A 44 7.28 14.47 10.37
N GLY A 45 6.06 13.97 10.26
CA GLY A 45 4.90 14.71 9.79
C GLY A 45 4.81 14.72 8.26
N PHE A 46 3.62 14.46 7.72
CA PHE A 46 3.41 14.37 6.28
C PHE A 46 3.71 15.69 5.55
N ASP A 47 3.39 16.83 6.18
CA ASP A 47 3.65 18.16 5.60
C ASP A 47 5.13 18.51 5.51
N ASN A 48 5.97 17.90 6.37
CA ASN A 48 7.42 18.11 6.37
C ASN A 48 8.14 17.29 5.29
N LEU A 49 7.43 16.39 4.61
CA LEU A 49 7.97 15.63 3.49
C LEU A 49 8.10 16.51 2.25
N THR A 50 9.12 16.22 1.44
CA THR A 50 9.29 16.86 0.13
C THR A 50 8.08 16.58 -0.78
N PRO A 51 7.78 17.46 -1.75
CA PRO A 51 6.69 17.22 -2.70
C PRO A 51 6.82 15.88 -3.44
N PHE A 52 8.05 15.46 -3.74
CA PHE A 52 8.35 14.16 -4.34
C PHE A 52 7.94 13.00 -3.41
N GLN A 53 8.35 13.04 -2.14
CA GLN A 53 7.99 12.03 -1.16
C GLN A 53 6.48 11.97 -0.94
N ARG A 54 5.81 13.13 -0.77
CA ARG A 54 4.36 13.19 -0.60
C ARG A 54 3.63 12.56 -1.79
N THR A 55 4.01 12.94 -3.02
CA THR A 55 3.40 12.39 -4.24
C THR A 55 3.54 10.87 -4.32
N ASN A 56 4.72 10.34 -4.00
CA ASN A 56 4.94 8.89 -4.03
C ASN A 56 4.19 8.16 -2.92
N VAL A 57 4.10 8.74 -1.72
CA VAL A 57 3.30 8.19 -0.62
C VAL A 57 1.82 8.17 -1.00
N THR A 58 1.28 9.25 -1.56
CA THR A 58 -0.11 9.33 -2.01
C THR A 58 -0.40 8.25 -3.07
N LYS A 59 0.46 8.11 -4.09
CA LYS A 59 0.34 7.05 -5.11
C LYS A 59 0.39 5.65 -4.47
N ALA A 60 1.31 5.45 -3.53
CA ALA A 60 1.46 4.18 -2.82
C ALA A 60 0.21 3.82 -2.00
N VAL A 61 -0.44 4.81 -1.36
CA VAL A 61 -1.72 4.62 -0.67
C VAL A 61 -2.82 4.20 -1.62
N CYS A 62 -2.96 4.86 -2.79
CA CYS A 62 -3.98 4.50 -3.78
C CYS A 62 -3.80 3.04 -4.25
N GLN A 63 -2.58 2.70 -4.65
CA GLN A 63 -2.24 1.35 -5.13
C GLN A 63 -2.39 0.28 -4.04
N GLN A 64 -2.04 0.61 -2.80
CA GLN A 64 -2.25 -0.29 -1.66
C GLN A 64 -3.73 -0.48 -1.35
N ALA A 65 -4.55 0.58 -1.47
CA ALA A 65 -5.99 0.49 -1.27
C ALA A 65 -6.63 -0.47 -2.30
N ASP A 66 -6.24 -0.35 -3.57
CA ASP A 66 -6.69 -1.24 -4.64
C ASP A 66 -6.30 -2.70 -4.40
N PHE A 67 -5.05 -2.91 -4.00
CA PHE A 67 -4.56 -4.24 -3.64
C PHE A 67 -5.36 -4.85 -2.48
N VAL A 68 -5.58 -4.10 -1.41
CA VAL A 68 -6.34 -4.57 -0.25
C VAL A 68 -7.81 -4.80 -0.59
N PHE A 69 -8.40 -3.98 -1.45
CA PHE A 69 -9.79 -4.19 -1.86
C PHE A 69 -9.94 -5.44 -2.72
N LYS A 70 -9.02 -5.66 -3.66
CA LYS A 70 -9.06 -6.79 -4.60
C LYS A 70 -8.65 -8.11 -3.95
N TYR A 71 -7.65 -8.08 -3.07
CA TYR A 71 -7.02 -9.29 -2.51
C TYR A 71 -7.20 -9.44 -1.00
N GLY A 72 -7.77 -8.46 -0.29
CA GLY A 72 -7.93 -8.50 1.17
C GLY A 72 -8.67 -9.73 1.69
N ASP A 73 -9.73 -10.14 0.98
CA ASP A 73 -10.49 -11.34 1.33
C ASP A 73 -9.70 -12.63 1.05
N TYR A 74 -8.78 -12.61 0.08
CA TYR A 74 -7.91 -13.75 -0.24
C TYR A 74 -6.67 -13.83 0.67
N LEU A 75 -6.20 -12.69 1.19
CA LEU A 75 -5.08 -12.62 2.14
C LEU A 75 -5.41 -13.25 3.49
N THR A 76 -6.69 -13.31 3.86
CA THR A 76 -7.15 -13.98 5.08
C THR A 76 -7.43 -15.47 4.88
N MET A 77 -7.29 -15.98 3.65
CA MET A 77 -7.48 -17.39 3.35
C MET A 77 -6.23 -18.18 3.79
N PRO A 78 -6.39 -19.28 4.57
CA PRO A 78 -5.26 -20.04 5.10
C PRO A 78 -4.48 -20.84 4.04
N LEU A 79 -4.90 -20.79 2.77
CA LEU A 79 -4.27 -21.50 1.65
C LEU A 79 -3.47 -20.52 0.80
N SER A 80 -2.15 -20.57 0.90
CA SER A 80 -1.19 -19.72 0.16
C SER A 80 -0.94 -20.18 -1.29
N GLY A 81 -1.49 -21.32 -1.70
CA GLY A 81 -1.41 -21.83 -3.07
C GLY A 81 -2.34 -23.02 -3.27
N TYR A 82 -2.89 -23.14 -4.48
CA TYR A 82 -3.71 -24.28 -4.90
C TYR A 82 -3.06 -24.90 -6.14
N SER A 83 -2.91 -26.23 -6.11
CA SER A 83 -2.39 -27.02 -7.22
C SER A 83 -3.43 -28.07 -7.59
N ALA A 84 -3.90 -28.03 -8.84
CA ALA A 84 -4.78 -29.03 -9.41
C ALA A 84 -4.18 -29.54 -10.73
N GLY A 85 -3.75 -30.81 -10.72
CA GLY A 85 -3.08 -31.42 -11.86
C GLY A 85 -1.75 -30.73 -12.20
N SER A 86 -1.60 -30.27 -13.44
CA SER A 86 -0.40 -29.57 -13.95
C SER A 86 -0.47 -28.04 -13.84
N THR A 87 -1.57 -27.48 -13.33
CA THR A 87 -1.72 -26.02 -13.16
C THR A 87 -1.55 -25.65 -11.69
N SER A 88 -0.51 -24.86 -11.40
CA SER A 88 -0.26 -24.28 -10.08
C SER A 88 -0.55 -22.78 -10.11
N MET A 89 -1.33 -22.28 -9.15
CA MET A 89 -1.58 -20.86 -8.96
C MET A 89 -0.92 -20.44 -7.64
N THR A 90 0.17 -19.66 -7.75
CA THR A 90 0.90 -19.14 -6.59
C THR A 90 0.53 -17.67 -6.36
N PHE A 91 0.03 -17.36 -5.18
CA PHE A 91 -0.21 -15.97 -4.77
C PHE A 91 1.11 -15.31 -4.42
N LYS A 92 1.57 -14.40 -5.28
CA LYS A 92 2.82 -13.66 -5.09
C LYS A 92 2.52 -12.28 -4.47
N ALA A 93 2.15 -12.27 -3.19
CA ALA A 93 2.12 -11.05 -2.39
C ALA A 93 3.50 -10.84 -1.75
N THR A 94 4.03 -9.62 -1.80
CA THR A 94 5.32 -9.29 -1.19
C THR A 94 5.09 -8.80 0.23
N THR A 95 5.81 -9.39 1.20
CA THR A 95 5.76 -8.92 2.58
C THR A 95 6.74 -7.76 2.75
N GLY A 96 6.19 -6.56 2.95
CA GLY A 96 6.98 -5.37 3.26
C GLY A 96 7.28 -5.24 4.76
N ALA A 97 7.86 -4.10 5.14
CA ALA A 97 8.15 -3.81 6.54
C ALA A 97 6.89 -3.85 7.42
N GLY A 98 7.05 -4.29 8.67
CA GLY A 98 5.93 -4.42 9.61
C GLY A 98 4.97 -5.58 9.31
N GLY A 99 5.35 -6.52 8.43
CA GLY A 99 4.54 -7.70 8.10
C GLY A 99 3.34 -7.38 7.20
N VAL A 100 3.33 -6.20 6.57
CA VAL A 100 2.26 -5.78 5.67
C VAL A 100 2.41 -6.49 4.33
N GLN A 101 1.34 -7.17 3.89
CA GLN A 101 1.27 -7.73 2.56
C GLN A 101 0.97 -6.62 1.54
N THR A 102 1.81 -6.51 0.53
CA THR A 102 1.77 -5.44 -0.47
C THR A 102 2.24 -5.96 -1.84
N THR A 103 2.23 -5.09 -2.84
CA THR A 103 2.73 -5.37 -4.19
C THR A 103 4.13 -4.78 -4.39
N GLU A 104 4.87 -5.31 -5.37
CA GLU A 104 6.17 -4.75 -5.77
C GLU A 104 6.04 -3.28 -6.22
N VAL A 105 4.91 -2.91 -6.85
CA VAL A 105 4.61 -1.54 -7.29
C VAL A 105 4.60 -0.55 -6.12
N VAL A 106 3.99 -0.92 -5.00
CA VAL A 106 3.95 -0.07 -3.79
C VAL A 106 5.36 0.11 -3.22
N LEU A 107 6.17 -0.94 -3.21
CA LEU A 107 7.55 -0.85 -2.77
C LEU A 107 8.40 0.02 -3.70
N ASP A 108 8.24 -0.09 -5.01
CA ASP A 108 8.94 0.73 -6.01
C ASP A 108 8.60 2.22 -5.88
N LEU A 109 7.38 2.56 -5.44
CA LEU A 109 7.00 3.94 -5.13
C LEU A 109 7.65 4.43 -3.83
N LEU A 110 7.76 3.57 -2.81
CA LEU A 110 8.26 3.95 -1.49
C LEU A 110 9.79 3.92 -1.39
N MET A 111 10.49 3.00 -2.04
CA MET A 111 11.95 2.89 -2.02
C MET A 111 12.70 4.20 -2.34
N PRO A 112 12.38 4.93 -3.42
CA PRO A 112 13.08 6.17 -3.76
C PRO A 112 12.80 7.31 -2.77
N THR A 113 11.80 7.19 -1.89
CA THR A 113 11.52 8.20 -0.86
C THR A 113 12.53 8.18 0.29
N GLY A 114 13.29 7.09 0.44
CA GLY A 114 14.20 6.87 1.57
C GLY A 114 13.50 6.45 2.87
N LEU A 115 12.17 6.53 2.95
CA LEU A 115 11.40 6.25 4.17
C LEU A 115 11.39 4.77 4.56
N THR A 116 11.66 3.87 3.61
CA THR A 116 11.72 2.42 3.82
C THR A 116 13.11 1.92 4.20
N ASN A 117 14.14 2.79 4.18
CA ASN A 117 15.49 2.39 4.57
C ASN A 117 15.67 2.47 6.10
N ARG A 118 16.18 1.40 6.72
CA ARG A 118 16.50 1.39 8.15
C ARG A 118 17.77 2.16 8.52
N GLY A 119 18.69 2.36 7.56
CA GLY A 119 20.02 2.94 7.82
C GLY A 119 20.14 4.45 7.62
N LEU A 120 19.08 5.14 7.18
CA LEU A 120 19.04 6.60 7.12
C LEU A 120 18.41 7.10 8.43
N CYS A 121 19.27 7.67 9.29
CA CYS A 121 18.91 8.31 10.56
C CYS A 121 18.60 9.79 10.32
#